data_AF-A0A3C1TP90-F1
#
_entry.id   AF-A0A3C1TP90-F1
#
_cell.length_a   1.000
_cell.length_b   1.000
_cell.length_c   1.000
_cell.angle_alpha   90.00
_cell.angle_beta   90.00
_cell.angle_gamma   90.00
#
_symmetry.space_group_name_H-M   'P 1'
#
loop_
_entity.id
_entity.type
_entity.pdbx_description
1 polymer ?
#
loop_
_entity_poly.entity_id
_entity_poly.type
_entity_poly.pdbx_seq_one_letter_code
_entity_poly.pdbx_strand_id
1 'polypeptide(L)'
;MRRQEGLRFQEDIWDLETIDNIKKKLELQRPKIEELFDEEQLDEALLGTLNKTRLFCAELHDKFKKEILDLLATYELENKPIPKKILDFLSAKQLDIPSFKITYGPSAKQFLETHGFKNKADQRKIVLIFQLPKPLAKFWWKNNYKTKKSTIEWGELYKDIMPSVWEVINDYELNKGLNFDRINSFYQHDTEPESYHYLWEMSEWSKKDKTTMDDLIKNPV
;
A
#
# COMPACT_ATOMS: atom_id res chain seq x y z
N MET A 1 -13.09 48.44 -8.40
CA MET A 1 -13.16 48.68 -6.94
C MET A 1 -13.79 47.44 -6.31
N ARG A 2 -12.99 46.52 -5.78
CA ARG A 2 -13.42 45.25 -5.16
C ARG A 2 -13.98 45.55 -3.75
N ARG A 3 -15.18 45.08 -3.42
CA ARG A 3 -15.74 45.03 -2.05
C ARG A 3 -16.11 43.56 -1.79
N GLN A 4 -15.28 42.81 -1.06
CA GLN A 4 -15.35 42.60 0.40
C GLN A 4 -16.70 42.06 0.91
N GLU A 5 -17.23 41.01 0.28
CA GLU A 5 -18.39 40.27 0.81
C GLU A 5 -18.07 38.82 1.28
N GLY A 6 -16.82 38.38 1.19
CA GLY A 6 -16.41 37.01 1.57
C GLY A 6 -15.93 36.83 3.02
N LEU A 7 -16.44 37.58 4.00
CA LEU A 7 -15.92 37.58 5.38
C LEU A 7 -17.04 37.65 6.44
N ARG A 8 -18.10 36.83 6.34
CA ARG A 8 -19.19 36.86 7.32
C ARG A 8 -19.52 35.55 8.03
N PHE A 9 -18.95 34.41 7.64
CA PHE A 9 -19.14 33.17 8.39
C PHE A 9 -17.81 32.65 8.94
N GLN A 10 -17.80 32.20 10.20
CA GLN A 10 -16.66 31.52 10.81
C GLN A 10 -16.36 30.17 10.13
N GLU A 11 -17.29 29.71 9.29
CA GLU A 11 -17.19 28.56 8.40
C GLU A 11 -16.62 28.91 7.01
N ASP A 12 -16.32 30.17 6.70
CA ASP A 12 -15.79 30.61 5.39
C ASP A 12 -14.26 30.76 5.37
N ILE A 13 -13.58 30.46 6.49
CA ILE A 13 -12.12 30.49 6.59
C ILE A 13 -11.61 29.05 6.67
N TRP A 14 -11.95 28.23 5.67
CA TRP A 14 -11.23 26.97 5.48
C TRP A 14 -9.98 27.30 4.67
N ASP A 15 -8.86 27.49 5.37
CA ASP A 15 -7.49 27.55 4.84
C ASP A 15 -7.40 26.77 3.53
N LEU A 16 -7.39 27.49 2.40
CA LEU A 16 -7.27 26.91 1.06
C LEU A 16 -5.87 26.32 0.93
N GLU A 17 -5.67 25.14 1.51
CA GLU A 17 -4.54 24.32 1.16
C GLU A 17 -4.68 24.00 -0.32
N THR A 18 -3.77 24.54 -1.12
CA THR A 18 -3.76 24.32 -2.57
C THR A 18 -3.41 22.86 -2.83
N ILE A 19 -3.86 22.32 -3.97
CA ILE A 19 -3.44 20.98 -4.41
C ILE A 19 -1.91 20.87 -4.40
N ASP A 20 -1.19 21.95 -4.72
CA ASP A 20 0.28 22.01 -4.64
C ASP A 20 0.84 21.77 -3.22
N ASN A 21 0.18 22.27 -2.17
CA ASN A 21 0.59 22.00 -0.80
C ASN A 21 0.36 20.54 -0.42
N ILE A 22 -0.71 19.92 -0.94
CA ILE A 22 -1.02 18.50 -0.74
C ILE A 22 -0.02 17.63 -1.49
N LYS A 23 0.33 18.00 -2.73
CA LYS A 23 1.40 17.38 -3.51
C LYS A 23 2.73 17.40 -2.72
N LYS A 24 3.12 18.57 -2.19
CA LYS A 24 4.33 18.70 -1.36
C LYS A 24 4.29 17.86 -0.08
N LYS A 25 3.15 17.82 0.62
CA LYS A 25 2.99 17.00 1.83
C LYS A 25 3.14 15.52 1.51
N LEU A 26 2.47 15.06 0.44
CA LEU A 26 2.59 13.69 -0.06
C LEU A 26 4.03 13.38 -0.43
N GLU A 27 4.70 14.27 -1.16
CA GLU A 27 6.09 14.10 -1.59
C GLU A 27 7.05 13.85 -0.42
N LEU A 28 6.82 14.51 0.71
CA LEU A 28 7.64 14.40 1.92
C LEU A 28 7.29 13.19 2.81
N GLN A 29 6.18 12.49 2.54
CA GLN A 29 5.81 11.32 3.33
C GLN A 29 6.77 10.16 3.09
N ARG A 30 7.23 9.56 4.19
CA ARG A 30 8.08 8.38 4.20
C ARG A 30 7.24 7.09 4.26
N PRO A 31 7.78 5.95 3.78
CA PRO A 31 7.16 4.65 3.97
C PRO A 31 6.84 4.38 5.43
N LYS A 32 5.62 3.91 5.69
CA LYS A 32 5.20 3.46 7.03
C LYS A 32 5.57 2.00 7.22
N ILE A 33 6.79 1.74 7.66
CA ILE A 33 7.31 0.40 7.93
C ILE A 33 7.50 0.25 9.44
N GLU A 34 6.80 -0.71 10.04
CA GLU A 34 6.94 -1.09 11.45
C GLU A 34 7.57 -2.48 11.54
N GLU A 35 8.69 -2.60 12.25
CA GLU A 35 9.38 -3.87 12.46
C GLU A 35 9.13 -4.37 13.88
N LEU A 36 8.57 -5.58 14.01
CA LEU A 36 8.12 -6.13 15.29
C LEU A 36 9.04 -7.25 15.78
N PHE A 37 10.35 -7.04 15.71
CA PHE A 37 11.37 -7.97 16.18
C PHE A 37 12.69 -7.21 16.33
N ASP A 38 13.68 -7.86 16.96
CA ASP A 38 15.04 -7.35 17.04
C ASP A 38 15.87 -7.90 15.89
N GLU A 39 16.51 -7.04 15.11
CA GLU A 39 17.33 -7.40 13.95
C GLU A 39 18.50 -8.30 14.34
N GLU A 40 19.01 -8.19 15.58
CA GLU A 40 20.09 -9.05 16.10
C GLU A 40 19.71 -10.53 16.18
N GLN A 41 18.41 -10.86 16.10
CA GLN A 41 17.90 -12.23 16.10
C GLN A 41 17.98 -12.91 14.72
N LEU A 42 18.32 -12.17 13.67
CA LEU A 42 18.33 -12.67 12.31
C LEU A 42 19.72 -13.16 11.89
N ASP A 43 19.75 -14.30 11.19
CA ASP A 43 20.95 -14.74 10.49
C ASP A 43 21.18 -13.93 9.20
N GLU A 44 22.35 -14.10 8.58
CA GLU A 44 22.75 -13.37 7.37
C GLU A 44 21.74 -13.54 6.21
N ALA A 45 21.15 -14.73 6.06
CA ALA A 45 20.18 -15.00 5.01
C ALA A 45 18.85 -14.26 5.25
N LEU A 46 18.40 -14.21 6.51
CA LEU A 46 17.22 -13.46 6.91
C LEU A 46 17.46 -11.95 6.84
N LEU A 47 18.65 -11.47 7.15
CA LEU A 47 19.03 -10.06 6.95
C LEU A 47 18.97 -9.66 5.46
N GLY A 48 19.44 -10.54 4.56
CA GLY A 48 19.28 -10.35 3.11
C GLY A 48 17.81 -10.21 2.71
N THR A 49 16.97 -11.15 3.17
CA THR A 49 15.53 -11.15 2.93
C THR A 49 14.85 -9.88 3.49
N LEU A 50 15.22 -9.47 4.71
CA LEU A 50 14.72 -8.27 5.36
C LEU A 50 15.04 -7.02 4.54
N ASN A 51 16.28 -6.87 4.10
CA ASN A 51 16.71 -5.71 3.32
C ASN A 51 15.97 -5.61 1.99
N LYS A 52 15.77 -6.72 1.28
CA LYS A 52 14.94 -6.73 0.07
C LYS A 52 13.47 -6.40 0.36
N THR A 53 12.94 -6.89 1.47
CA THR A 53 11.57 -6.58 1.92
C THR A 53 11.41 -5.08 2.21
N ARG A 54 12.38 -4.45 2.88
CA ARG A 54 12.41 -3.00 3.13
C ARG A 54 12.43 -2.20 1.82
N LEU A 55 13.26 -2.62 0.86
CA LEU A 55 13.31 -2.00 -0.47
C LEU A 55 11.98 -2.12 -1.21
N PHE A 56 11.35 -3.30 -1.18
CA PHE A 56 10.02 -3.52 -1.73
C PHE A 56 9.00 -2.57 -1.13
N CYS A 57 8.94 -2.45 0.20
CA CYS A 57 8.02 -1.55 0.89
C CYS A 57 8.24 -0.08 0.50
N ALA A 58 9.50 0.35 0.38
CA ALA A 58 9.82 1.71 -0.03
C ALA A 58 9.40 2.00 -1.49
N GLU A 59 9.70 1.08 -2.40
CA GLU A 59 9.37 1.22 -3.81
C GLU A 59 7.84 1.20 -4.04
N LEU A 60 7.13 0.30 -3.36
CA LEU A 60 5.68 0.24 -3.43
C LEU A 60 5.02 1.51 -2.85
N HIS A 61 5.55 2.04 -1.75
CA HIS A 61 5.12 3.33 -1.19
C HIS A 61 5.27 4.46 -2.21
N ASP A 62 6.44 4.59 -2.85
CA ASP A 62 6.67 5.64 -3.84
C ASP A 62 5.78 5.48 -5.08
N LYS A 63 5.50 4.24 -5.49
CA LYS A 63 4.55 3.98 -6.58
C LYS A 63 3.13 4.39 -6.21
N PHE A 64 2.62 4.03 -5.02
CA PHE A 64 1.30 4.50 -4.54
C PHE A 64 1.19 6.01 -4.54
N LYS A 65 2.22 6.68 -4.01
CA LYS A 65 2.29 8.12 -3.97
C LYS A 65 2.19 8.71 -5.37
N LYS A 66 2.94 8.17 -6.34
CA LYS A 66 2.89 8.62 -7.73
C LYS A 66 1.50 8.42 -8.34
N GLU A 67 0.90 7.24 -8.21
CA GLU A 67 -0.43 6.96 -8.77
C GLU A 67 -1.49 7.91 -8.22
N ILE A 68 -1.45 8.21 -6.92
CA ILE A 68 -2.37 9.17 -6.31
C ILE A 68 -2.12 10.57 -6.87
N LEU A 69 -0.87 11.01 -7.00
CA LEU A 69 -0.56 12.32 -7.57
C LEU A 69 -1.02 12.45 -9.03
N ASP A 70 -0.82 11.40 -9.83
CA ASP A 70 -1.23 11.34 -11.24
C ASP A 70 -2.77 11.35 -11.37
N LEU A 71 -3.47 10.65 -10.48
CA LEU A 71 -4.92 10.72 -10.36
C LEU A 71 -5.38 12.15 -10.05
N LEU A 72 -4.77 12.79 -9.05
CA LEU A 72 -5.11 14.17 -8.66
C LEU A 72 -4.92 15.14 -9.84
N ALA A 73 -3.84 14.99 -10.60
CA ALA A 73 -3.58 15.78 -11.80
C ALA A 73 -4.63 15.55 -12.90
N THR A 74 -5.09 14.31 -13.08
CA THR A 74 -6.13 13.98 -14.08
C THR A 74 -7.45 14.67 -13.74
N TYR A 75 -7.86 14.69 -12.47
CA TYR A 75 -9.05 15.43 -12.05
C TYR A 75 -8.93 16.94 -12.28
N GLU A 76 -7.75 17.53 -12.07
CA GLU A 76 -7.47 18.95 -12.38
C GLU A 76 -7.69 19.24 -13.89
N LEU A 77 -7.21 18.36 -14.77
CA LEU A 77 -7.33 18.49 -16.22
C LEU A 77 -8.77 18.33 -16.73
N GLU A 78 -9.55 17.44 -16.12
CA GLU A 78 -10.94 17.16 -16.54
C GLU A 78 -11.96 18.20 -16.05
N ASN A 79 -11.54 19.28 -15.38
CA ASN A 79 -12.42 20.25 -14.71
C ASN A 79 -13.45 19.59 -13.78
N LYS A 80 -13.13 18.41 -13.23
CA LYS A 80 -13.93 17.75 -12.21
C LYS A 80 -13.39 18.24 -10.86
N PRO A 81 -14.09 19.17 -10.17
CA PRO A 81 -13.61 19.64 -8.88
C PRO A 81 -13.58 18.46 -7.91
N ILE A 82 -12.39 18.01 -7.50
CA ILE A 82 -12.28 17.16 -6.31
C ILE A 82 -12.70 18.04 -5.14
N PRO A 83 -13.74 17.69 -4.39
CA PRO A 83 -14.10 18.46 -3.20
C PRO A 83 -12.88 18.54 -2.27
N LYS A 84 -12.41 19.74 -1.96
CA LYS A 84 -11.24 19.98 -1.09
C LYS A 84 -11.26 19.15 0.21
N LYS A 85 -12.44 18.94 0.78
CA LYS A 85 -12.68 18.07 1.94
C LYS A 85 -12.13 16.64 1.78
N ILE A 86 -12.10 16.11 0.56
CA ILE A 86 -11.59 14.76 0.23
C ILE A 86 -10.07 14.73 0.29
N LEU A 87 -9.45 15.75 -0.28
CA LEU A 87 -8.00 15.93 -0.27
C LEU A 87 -7.48 16.18 1.14
N ASP A 88 -8.14 17.08 1.86
CA ASP A 88 -7.88 17.34 3.28
C ASP A 88 -8.09 16.07 4.11
N PHE A 89 -9.11 15.27 3.81
CA PHE A 89 -9.37 14.00 4.50
C PHE A 89 -8.30 12.94 4.23
N LEU A 90 -7.89 12.78 2.97
CA LEU A 90 -6.84 11.84 2.57
C LEU A 90 -5.51 12.17 3.25
N SER A 91 -5.09 13.44 3.18
CA SER A 91 -3.81 13.90 3.75
C SER A 91 -3.84 13.95 5.29
N ALA A 92 -4.87 14.56 5.89
CA ALA A 92 -4.93 14.74 7.35
C ALA A 92 -5.06 13.41 8.11
N LYS A 93 -5.57 12.36 7.46
CA LYS A 93 -5.70 11.04 8.06
C LYS A 93 -4.60 10.06 7.60
N GLN A 94 -3.66 10.51 6.77
CA GLN A 94 -2.61 9.70 6.15
C GLN A 94 -3.17 8.42 5.51
N LEU A 95 -4.27 8.61 4.77
CA LEU A 95 -5.09 7.61 4.11
C LEU A 95 -4.79 7.53 2.61
N ASP A 96 -3.65 8.07 2.25
CA ASP A 96 -3.02 8.16 0.95
C ASP A 96 -2.01 7.02 0.75
N ILE A 97 -1.28 6.63 1.78
CA ILE A 97 -0.17 5.67 1.63
C ILE A 97 -0.40 4.32 2.33
N PRO A 98 0.13 3.22 1.76
CA PRO A 98 0.05 1.92 2.38
C PRO A 98 0.89 1.88 3.67
N SER A 99 0.58 0.93 4.54
CA SER A 99 1.40 0.64 5.72
C SER A 99 1.86 -0.82 5.70
N PHE A 100 3.07 -1.02 6.23
CA PHE A 100 3.75 -2.28 6.24
C PHE A 100 4.13 -2.63 7.67
N LYS A 101 3.92 -3.88 8.05
CA LYS A 101 4.55 -4.44 9.24
C LYS A 101 5.39 -5.64 8.84
N ILE A 102 6.61 -5.70 9.34
CA ILE A 102 7.52 -6.82 9.11
C ILE A 102 7.67 -7.54 10.44
N THR A 103 7.41 -8.84 10.45
CA THR A 103 7.38 -9.65 11.66
C THR A 103 8.18 -10.94 11.46
N TYR A 104 8.67 -11.52 12.55
CA TYR A 104 9.48 -12.74 12.51
C TYR A 104 9.27 -13.56 13.79
N GLY A 105 9.44 -14.88 13.70
CA GLY A 105 9.46 -15.76 14.86
C GLY A 105 8.21 -15.63 15.75
N PRO A 106 8.38 -15.38 17.08
CA PRO A 106 7.25 -15.27 18.01
C PRO A 106 6.24 -14.16 17.67
N SER A 107 6.69 -13.00 17.15
CA SER A 107 5.77 -11.90 16.83
C SER A 107 4.92 -12.21 15.61
N ALA A 108 5.52 -12.84 14.59
CA ALA A 108 4.80 -13.35 13.42
C ALA A 108 3.76 -14.40 13.83
N LYS A 109 4.16 -15.36 14.66
CA LYS A 109 3.26 -16.39 15.20
C LYS A 109 2.06 -15.77 15.92
N GLN A 110 2.31 -14.88 16.87
CA GLN A 110 1.26 -14.23 17.64
C GLN A 110 0.29 -13.49 16.73
N PHE A 111 0.79 -12.68 15.80
CA PHE A 111 -0.05 -11.95 14.85
C PHE A 111 -0.93 -12.91 14.04
N LEU A 112 -0.35 -13.95 13.45
CA LEU A 112 -1.10 -14.90 12.62
C LEU A 112 -2.15 -15.67 13.42
N GLU A 113 -1.84 -16.11 14.64
CA GLU A 113 -2.79 -16.80 15.50
C GLU A 113 -3.97 -15.91 15.90
N THR A 114 -3.72 -14.64 16.24
CA THR A 114 -4.76 -13.66 16.56
C THR A 114 -5.71 -13.42 15.37
N HIS A 115 -5.22 -13.52 14.14
CA HIS A 115 -6.01 -13.29 12.93
C HIS A 115 -6.51 -14.59 12.25
N GLY A 116 -6.43 -15.73 12.94
CA GLY A 116 -7.02 -16.99 12.47
C GLY A 116 -6.17 -17.81 11.50
N PHE A 117 -4.88 -17.50 11.37
CA PHE A 117 -3.91 -18.19 10.49
C PHE A 117 -3.02 -19.19 11.24
N LYS A 118 -3.59 -19.90 12.23
CA LYS A 118 -2.86 -20.90 13.03
C LYS A 118 -2.16 -21.92 12.12
N ASN A 119 -0.87 -22.17 12.37
CA ASN A 119 -0.02 -23.12 11.65
C ASN A 119 0.15 -22.84 10.13
N LYS A 120 -0.17 -21.64 9.65
CA LYS A 120 -0.05 -21.30 8.22
C LYS A 120 1.27 -20.62 7.83
N ALA A 121 2.16 -20.35 8.78
CA ALA A 121 3.47 -19.80 8.49
C ALA A 121 4.61 -20.53 9.21
N ASP A 122 5.74 -20.62 8.53
CA ASP A 122 7.02 -21.03 9.06
C ASP A 122 7.60 -19.90 9.93
N GLN A 123 7.79 -20.19 11.21
CA GLN A 123 8.36 -19.24 12.17
C GLN A 123 9.81 -18.84 11.85
N ARG A 124 10.45 -19.55 10.91
CA ARG A 124 11.80 -19.24 10.42
C ARG A 124 11.79 -18.30 9.21
N LYS A 125 10.62 -17.86 8.73
CA LYS A 125 10.50 -16.88 7.65
C LYS A 125 10.03 -15.54 8.19
N ILE A 126 10.40 -14.49 7.46
CA ILE A 126 9.86 -13.15 7.66
C ILE A 126 8.42 -13.13 7.14
N VAL A 127 7.51 -12.51 7.89
CA VAL A 127 6.12 -12.28 7.45
C VAL A 127 5.92 -10.79 7.22
N LEU A 128 5.61 -10.44 5.97
CA LEU A 128 5.21 -9.09 5.58
C LEU A 128 3.69 -8.96 5.65
N ILE A 129 3.24 -7.98 6.44
CA ILE A 129 1.85 -7.58 6.57
C ILE A 129 1.68 -6.28 5.80
N PHE A 130 0.94 -6.35 4.71
CA PHE A 130 0.60 -5.20 3.88
C PHE A 130 -0.83 -4.76 4.14
N GLN A 131 -1.00 -3.47 4.40
CA GLN A 131 -2.30 -2.85 4.61
C GLN A 131 -2.47 -1.67 3.66
N LEU A 132 -3.55 -1.72 2.88
CA LEU A 132 -3.96 -0.59 2.04
C LEU A 132 -4.34 0.62 2.90
N PRO A 133 -4.24 1.84 2.34
CA PRO A 133 -4.81 3.01 2.98
C PRO A 133 -6.28 2.77 3.35
N LYS A 134 -6.70 3.17 4.56
CA LYS A 134 -8.00 2.75 5.14
C LYS A 134 -9.21 2.94 4.22
N PRO A 135 -9.38 4.06 3.50
CA PRO A 135 -10.51 4.23 2.59
C PRO A 135 -10.50 3.23 1.45
N LEU A 136 -9.33 2.89 0.91
CA LEU A 136 -9.20 1.85 -0.11
C LEU A 136 -9.49 0.47 0.50
N ALA A 137 -8.93 0.17 1.67
CA ALA A 137 -9.19 -1.09 2.36
C ALA A 137 -10.68 -1.31 2.68
N LYS A 138 -11.43 -0.24 3.01
CA LYS A 138 -12.83 -0.31 3.45
C LYS A 138 -13.85 -0.11 2.33
N PHE A 139 -13.52 0.72 1.34
CA PHE A 139 -14.46 1.20 0.34
C PHE A 139 -14.08 0.80 -1.09
N TRP A 140 -13.13 -0.12 -1.30
CA TRP A 140 -12.77 -0.64 -2.64
C TRP A 140 -13.96 -1.16 -3.46
N TRP A 141 -15.05 -1.59 -2.81
CA TRP A 141 -16.26 -2.08 -3.48
C TRP A 141 -17.23 -0.96 -3.91
N LYS A 142 -17.00 0.29 -3.47
CA LYS A 142 -17.87 1.42 -3.76
C LYS A 142 -17.55 2.01 -5.14
N ASN A 143 -18.21 1.47 -6.16
CA ASN A 143 -18.29 2.06 -7.50
C ASN A 143 -19.61 2.82 -7.63
N ASN A 144 -19.57 4.15 -7.62
CA ASN A 144 -20.77 4.97 -7.71
C ASN A 144 -21.15 5.29 -9.16
N TYR A 145 -21.64 4.31 -9.91
CA TYR A 145 -22.10 4.52 -11.29
C TYR A 145 -23.31 5.49 -11.42
N LYS A 146 -23.93 5.96 -10.32
CA LYS A 146 -25.19 6.74 -10.38
C LYS A 146 -25.40 7.87 -9.35
N THR A 147 -24.45 8.28 -8.51
CA THR A 147 -24.74 9.33 -7.51
C THR A 147 -23.66 10.40 -7.33
N LYS A 148 -24.09 11.65 -7.59
CA LYS A 148 -23.53 12.96 -7.24
C LYS A 148 -22.03 13.17 -7.59
N LYS A 149 -21.76 14.26 -8.34
CA LYS A 149 -20.43 14.80 -8.71
C LYS A 149 -19.41 15.00 -7.56
N SER A 150 -19.78 14.70 -6.31
CA SER A 150 -19.01 14.94 -5.10
C SER A 150 -18.55 13.67 -4.37
N THR A 151 -18.73 12.47 -4.95
CA THR A 151 -18.36 11.20 -4.29
C THR A 151 -17.11 10.60 -4.90
N ILE A 152 -16.15 10.19 -4.05
CA ILE A 152 -14.92 9.52 -4.48
C ILE A 152 -15.27 8.11 -4.95
N GLU A 153 -14.81 7.77 -6.16
CA GLU A 153 -14.94 6.44 -6.74
C GLU A 153 -13.79 5.55 -6.24
N TRP A 154 -13.84 5.19 -4.95
CA TRP A 154 -12.80 4.40 -4.29
C TRP A 154 -12.51 3.07 -4.99
N GLY A 155 -13.52 2.46 -5.62
CA GLY A 155 -13.30 1.23 -6.36
C GLY A 155 -12.64 1.42 -7.73
N GLU A 156 -12.79 2.56 -8.39
CA GLU A 156 -12.01 2.88 -9.60
C GLU A 156 -10.55 3.15 -9.19
N LEU A 157 -10.33 3.94 -8.13
CA LEU A 157 -8.98 4.16 -7.60
C LEU A 157 -8.29 2.85 -7.18
N TYR A 158 -9.03 1.92 -6.58
CA TYR A 158 -8.52 0.59 -6.26
C TYR A 158 -8.12 -0.20 -7.52
N LYS A 159 -8.94 -0.16 -8.58
CA LYS A 159 -8.63 -0.82 -9.85
C LYS A 159 -7.39 -0.25 -10.53
N ASP A 160 -7.15 1.05 -10.37
CA ASP A 160 -6.00 1.72 -10.98
C ASP A 160 -4.69 1.44 -10.21
N ILE A 161 -4.76 1.39 -8.88
CA ILE A 161 -3.58 1.21 -8.02
C ILE A 161 -3.13 -0.25 -7.92
N MET A 162 -4.07 -1.21 -7.86
CA MET A 162 -3.70 -2.61 -7.61
C MET A 162 -2.81 -3.24 -8.70
N PRO A 163 -2.96 -2.95 -10.01
CA PRO A 163 -2.00 -3.38 -11.03
C PRO A 163 -0.57 -2.97 -10.71
N SER A 164 -0.37 -1.75 -10.19
CA SER A 164 0.93 -1.24 -9.77
C SER A 164 1.53 -2.02 -8.59
N VAL A 165 0.70 -2.51 -7.66
CA VAL A 165 1.15 -3.45 -6.60
C VAL A 165 1.69 -4.73 -7.21
N TRP A 166 0.91 -5.35 -8.10
CA TRP A 166 1.29 -6.62 -8.71
C TRP A 166 2.50 -6.51 -9.62
N GLU A 167 2.67 -5.38 -10.31
CA GLU A 167 3.85 -5.10 -11.13
C GLU A 167 5.12 -5.05 -10.27
N VAL A 168 5.08 -4.37 -9.12
CA VAL A 168 6.23 -4.30 -8.20
C VAL A 168 6.52 -5.69 -7.62
N ILE A 169 5.50 -6.45 -7.21
CA ILE A 169 5.68 -7.83 -6.75
C ILE A 169 6.36 -8.67 -7.84
N ASN A 170 5.83 -8.64 -9.07
CA ASN A 170 6.37 -9.40 -10.19
C ASN A 170 7.83 -9.02 -10.50
N ASP A 171 8.19 -7.74 -10.46
CA ASP A 171 9.58 -7.32 -10.65
C ASP A 171 10.50 -7.87 -9.54
N TYR A 172 10.04 -7.84 -8.28
CA TYR A 172 10.83 -8.40 -7.18
C TYR A 172 10.99 -9.92 -7.28
N GLU A 173 9.93 -10.61 -7.68
CA GLU A 173 9.95 -12.05 -7.90
C GLU A 173 10.86 -12.43 -9.06
N LEU A 174 10.79 -11.74 -10.20
CA LEU A 174 11.52 -12.10 -11.42
C LEU A 174 12.96 -11.58 -11.47
N ASN A 175 13.21 -10.38 -10.96
CA ASN A 175 14.47 -9.67 -11.18
C ASN A 175 15.28 -9.44 -9.91
N LYS A 176 14.63 -9.31 -8.74
CA LYS A 176 15.31 -8.98 -7.47
C LYS A 176 15.45 -10.19 -6.54
N GLY A 177 14.87 -11.34 -6.91
CA GLY A 177 15.00 -12.62 -6.23
C GLY A 177 14.41 -12.61 -4.82
N LEU A 178 13.22 -12.05 -4.68
CA LEU A 178 12.40 -12.05 -3.47
C LEU A 178 11.05 -12.70 -3.78
N ASN A 179 10.73 -13.80 -3.11
CA ASN A 179 9.48 -14.54 -3.27
C ASN A 179 8.42 -14.06 -2.27
N PHE A 180 7.15 -14.08 -2.71
CA PHE A 180 5.99 -13.70 -1.91
C PHE A 180 5.02 -14.88 -1.73
N ASP A 181 5.24 -15.69 -0.70
CA ASP A 181 4.34 -16.82 -0.41
C ASP A 181 3.10 -16.32 0.33
N ARG A 182 1.98 -16.19 -0.40
CA ARG A 182 0.74 -15.62 0.17
C ARG A 182 0.10 -16.54 1.23
N ILE A 183 -0.11 -16.02 2.43
CA ILE A 183 -0.69 -16.73 3.58
C ILE A 183 -2.23 -16.67 3.59
N ASN A 184 -2.81 -15.50 3.29
CA ASN A 184 -4.26 -15.30 3.29
C ASN A 184 -4.88 -15.65 1.93
N SER A 185 -6.05 -16.30 1.91
CA SER A 185 -6.73 -16.66 0.65
C SER A 185 -7.24 -15.43 -0.11
N PHE A 186 -7.65 -15.63 -1.38
CA PHE A 186 -8.34 -14.60 -2.16
C PHE A 186 -9.54 -14.06 -1.38
N TYR A 187 -9.72 -12.74 -1.41
CA TYR A 187 -10.77 -12.00 -0.68
C TYR A 187 -10.73 -12.13 0.85
N GLN A 188 -9.77 -12.86 1.42
CA GLN A 188 -9.59 -12.97 2.86
C GLN A 188 -8.70 -11.83 3.35
N HIS A 189 -9.26 -10.62 3.47
CA HIS A 189 -8.62 -9.48 4.14
C HIS A 189 -9.42 -9.09 5.38
N ASP A 190 -8.75 -8.52 6.37
CA ASP A 190 -9.44 -8.06 7.57
C ASP A 190 -10.01 -6.65 7.34
N THR A 191 -11.33 -6.57 7.22
CA THR A 191 -12.04 -5.30 7.05
C THR A 191 -12.33 -4.59 8.38
N GLU A 192 -12.26 -5.29 9.52
CA GLU A 192 -12.46 -4.76 10.88
C GLU A 192 -11.75 -5.69 11.89
N PRO A 193 -10.57 -5.34 12.46
CA PRO A 193 -9.99 -4.00 12.67
C PRO A 193 -9.04 -3.40 11.60
N GLU A 194 -9.15 -3.74 10.31
CA GLU A 194 -8.26 -3.21 9.25
C GLU A 194 -6.77 -3.52 9.50
N SER A 195 -6.49 -4.72 9.99
CA SER A 195 -5.14 -5.12 10.42
C SER A 195 -4.23 -5.62 9.30
N TYR A 196 -4.80 -6.16 8.21
CA TYR A 196 -4.07 -6.63 7.03
C TYR A 196 -4.96 -6.68 5.78
N HIS A 197 -4.34 -6.42 4.63
CA HIS A 197 -4.90 -6.65 3.31
C HIS A 197 -4.25 -7.88 2.64
N TYR A 198 -2.91 -7.95 2.67
CA TYR A 198 -2.15 -9.13 2.27
C TYR A 198 -1.16 -9.55 3.34
N LEU A 199 -0.94 -10.86 3.42
CA LEU A 199 0.04 -11.50 4.28
C LEU A 199 0.93 -12.37 3.40
N TRP A 200 2.25 -12.14 3.45
CA TRP A 200 3.22 -12.91 2.69
C TRP A 200 4.33 -13.43 3.59
N GLU A 201 4.72 -14.70 3.42
CA GLU A 201 6.03 -15.13 3.85
C GLU A 201 7.06 -14.71 2.82
N MET A 202 8.12 -14.07 3.29
CA MET A 202 9.19 -13.56 2.47
C MET A 202 10.34 -14.56 2.46
N SER A 203 10.88 -14.85 1.28
CA SER A 203 12.10 -15.64 1.14
C SER A 203 12.91 -15.19 -0.07
N GLU A 204 14.22 -15.34 -0.03
CA GLU A 204 15.03 -15.20 -1.24
C GLU A 204 14.95 -16.46 -2.11
N TRP A 205 15.18 -16.29 -3.41
CA TRP A 205 15.42 -17.41 -4.31
C TRP A 205 16.48 -18.35 -3.77
N SER A 206 16.18 -19.65 -3.77
CA SER A 206 17.22 -20.65 -3.65
C SER A 206 17.95 -20.78 -5.00
N LYS A 207 19.22 -21.19 -4.98
CA LYS A 207 19.97 -21.47 -6.23
C LYS A 207 19.29 -22.49 -7.15
N LYS A 208 18.34 -23.31 -6.65
CA LYS A 208 17.56 -24.25 -7.47
C LYS A 208 16.45 -23.57 -8.28
N ASP A 209 15.95 -22.42 -7.82
CA ASP A 209 14.84 -21.72 -8.46
C ASP A 209 15.29 -20.97 -9.72
N LYS A 210 16.54 -20.47 -9.73
CA LYS A 210 17.16 -19.86 -10.93
C LYS A 210 17.29 -20.84 -12.11
N THR A 211 17.71 -22.08 -11.86
CA THR A 211 17.89 -23.08 -12.91
C THR A 211 16.56 -23.41 -13.58
N THR A 212 15.49 -23.54 -12.79
CA THR A 212 14.16 -23.88 -13.29
C THR A 212 13.57 -22.76 -14.15
N MET A 213 13.80 -21.49 -13.77
CA MET A 213 13.33 -20.34 -14.55
C MET A 213 14.15 -20.14 -15.84
N ASP A 214 15.47 -20.32 -15.79
CA ASP A 214 16.33 -20.31 -16.98
C ASP A 214 15.95 -21.43 -17.96
N ASP A 215 15.55 -22.59 -17.47
CA ASP A 215 15.12 -23.73 -18.29
C ASP A 215 13.74 -23.48 -18.95
N LEU A 216 12.81 -22.81 -18.25
CA LEU A 216 11.50 -22.40 -18.80
C LEU A 216 11.63 -21.30 -19.86
N ILE A 217 12.57 -20.36 -19.69
CA ILE A 217 12.85 -19.30 -20.67
C ILE A 217 13.54 -19.87 -21.92
N LYS A 218 14.39 -20.89 -21.76
CA LYS A 218 15.11 -21.52 -22.88
C LYS A 218 14.27 -22.55 -23.63
N ASN A 219 13.26 -23.15 -23.00
CA ASN A 219 12.37 -24.14 -23.60
C ASN A 219 10.89 -23.80 -23.30
N PRO A 220 10.31 -22.78 -23.96
CA PRO A 220 8.89 -22.51 -23.84
C PRO A 220 8.09 -23.67 -24.44
N VAL A 221 7.12 -24.18 -23.67
CA VAL A 221 6.14 -25.21 -24.12
C VAL A 221 5.16 -24.61 -25.13
#